data_AF-A0A7Y5BYG5-F1
#
_entry.id   AF-A0A7Y5BYG5-F1
#
_cell.length_a   1.000
_cell.length_b   1.000
_cell.length_c   1.000
_cell.angle_alpha   90.00
_cell.angle_beta   90.00
_cell.angle_gamma   90.00
#
_symmetry.space_group_name_H-M   'P 1'
#
loop_
_entity.id
_entity.type
_entity.pdbx_description
1 polymer ?
#
loop_
_entity_poly.entity_id
_entity_poly.type
_entity_poly.pdbx_seq_one_letter_code
_entity_poly.pdbx_strand_id
1 'polypeptide(L)'
;MPFLIRLLGNTPWHTFLSFILLNLGLGLGMAILDGWYFEHRHVQGTEYRLEPRAGWRQLIPASLIVGTLTALYYDPLVQPVIAIGSGVMEAILSTYGLYFKNSQSYHTEIVPVEAVNWSWPDAARGAFWGTIVGLAIGGLGWGLFGNTFAFVSGICLACIFIFQGGVQHTTIEKRSLPNLGIRLSIRNGLLVAIFLGFLLGSLTGTIWGPPFGLLMGIVFFLGGAMVNGGQQAIRHGLVRLLLWQKDAIPLRLILFLDTTADRILLYKVGGGYMFMHPLLQKHFAELYHIR
;
A
#
# COMPACT_ATOMS: atom_id res chain seq x y z
N MET A 1 12.61 -35.55 -9.78
CA MET A 1 11.86 -34.70 -10.75
C MET A 1 10.39 -35.05 -11.01
N PRO A 2 9.79 -36.21 -10.64
CA PRO A 2 8.36 -36.44 -10.90
C PRO A 2 7.40 -35.84 -9.85
N PHE A 3 7.91 -35.42 -8.68
CA PHE A 3 7.10 -34.84 -7.60
C PHE A 3 6.69 -33.37 -7.87
N LEU A 4 7.60 -32.55 -8.42
CA LEU A 4 7.32 -31.16 -8.80
C LEU A 4 6.32 -31.08 -9.97
N ILE A 5 6.36 -32.03 -10.91
CA ILE A 5 5.43 -32.08 -12.06
C ILE A 5 4.03 -32.50 -11.62
N ARG A 6 3.90 -33.41 -10.63
CA ARG A 6 2.60 -33.73 -10.02
C ARG A 6 2.00 -32.56 -9.22
N LEU A 7 2.82 -31.70 -8.62
CA LEU A 7 2.37 -30.47 -7.96
C LEU A 7 1.90 -29.40 -8.96
N LEU A 8 2.42 -29.44 -10.20
CA LEU A 8 2.13 -28.48 -11.28
C LEU A 8 0.97 -28.92 -12.19
N GLY A 9 0.66 -30.22 -12.25
CA GLY A 9 -0.25 -30.81 -13.23
C GLY A 9 -1.75 -30.61 -13.00
N ASN A 10 -2.17 -30.13 -11.82
CA ASN A 10 -3.59 -30.13 -11.45
C ASN A 10 -4.11 -28.75 -11.04
N THR A 11 -3.87 -27.73 -11.88
CA THR A 11 -4.74 -26.54 -12.01
C THR A 11 -4.97 -25.51 -10.86
N PRO A 12 -4.04 -25.25 -9.92
CA PRO A 12 -4.10 -24.01 -9.10
C PRO A 12 -3.05 -22.95 -9.46
N TRP A 13 -1.93 -23.30 -10.11
CA TRP A 13 -0.80 -22.36 -10.25
C TRP A 13 -0.97 -21.32 -11.36
N HIS A 14 -1.47 -21.75 -12.52
CA HIS A 14 -1.75 -20.82 -13.63
C HIS A 14 -2.87 -19.86 -13.26
N THR A 15 -3.88 -20.35 -12.55
CA THR A 15 -4.96 -19.53 -12.00
C THR A 15 -4.45 -18.57 -10.92
N PHE A 16 -3.62 -19.06 -10.00
CA PHE A 16 -3.02 -18.19 -8.99
C PHE A 16 -2.09 -17.11 -9.57
N LEU A 17 -1.24 -17.46 -10.53
CA LEU A 17 -0.35 -16.51 -11.21
C LEU A 17 -1.14 -15.48 -12.02
N SER A 18 -2.17 -15.89 -12.76
CA SER A 18 -3.03 -14.96 -13.49
C SER A 18 -3.83 -14.05 -12.56
N PHE A 19 -4.27 -14.53 -11.40
CA PHE A 19 -4.89 -13.70 -10.36
C PHE A 19 -3.92 -12.65 -9.81
N ILE A 20 -2.67 -13.01 -9.50
CA ILE A 20 -1.64 -12.05 -9.07
C ILE A 20 -1.36 -11.03 -10.17
N LEU A 21 -1.20 -11.48 -11.42
CA LEU A 21 -0.93 -10.62 -12.56
C LEU A 21 -2.09 -9.65 -12.84
N LEU A 22 -3.33 -10.11 -12.71
CA LEU A 22 -4.52 -9.28 -12.82
C LEU A 22 -4.53 -8.16 -11.77
N ASN A 23 -4.28 -8.51 -10.50
CA ASN A 23 -4.26 -7.55 -9.40
C ASN A 23 -3.09 -6.55 -9.52
N LEU A 24 -1.90 -7.00 -9.93
CA LEU A 24 -0.78 -6.12 -10.23
C LEU A 24 -1.09 -5.19 -11.41
N GLY A 25 -1.69 -5.71 -12.48
CA GLY A 25 -2.12 -4.94 -13.64
C GLY A 25 -3.16 -3.88 -13.28
N LEU A 26 -4.12 -4.22 -12.43
CA LEU A 26 -5.15 -3.29 -11.96
C LEU A 26 -4.57 -2.19 -11.05
N GLY A 27 -3.66 -2.55 -10.15
CA GLY A 27 -2.94 -1.59 -9.32
C GLY A 27 -2.11 -0.61 -10.16
N LEU A 28 -1.43 -1.10 -11.20
CA LEU A 28 -0.70 -0.28 -12.15
C LEU A 28 -1.63 0.62 -12.98
N GLY A 29 -2.74 0.07 -13.48
CA GLY A 29 -3.76 0.82 -14.23
C GLY A 29 -4.33 1.98 -13.40
N MET A 30 -4.64 1.73 -12.12
CA MET A 30 -5.08 2.77 -11.19
C MET A 30 -4.02 3.85 -10.97
N ALA A 31 -2.75 3.47 -10.82
CA ALA A 31 -1.65 4.44 -10.67
C ALA A 31 -1.44 5.28 -11.93
N ILE A 32 -1.57 4.69 -13.13
CA ILE A 32 -1.47 5.40 -14.40
C ILE A 32 -2.65 6.35 -14.60
N LEU A 33 -3.88 5.91 -14.28
CA LEU A 33 -5.07 6.75 -14.36
C LEU A 33 -4.98 7.95 -13.41
N ASP A 34 -4.50 7.75 -12.18
CA ASP A 34 -4.26 8.84 -11.21
C ASP A 34 -3.20 9.83 -11.76
N GLY A 35 -2.12 9.32 -12.37
CA GLY A 35 -1.10 10.14 -13.02
C GLY A 35 -1.60 10.91 -14.26
N TRP A 36 -2.43 10.28 -15.10
CA TRP A 36 -3.01 10.92 -16.28
C TRP A 36 -4.03 12.00 -15.91
N TYR A 37 -4.87 11.71 -14.90
CA TYR A 37 -5.83 12.66 -14.35
C TYR A 37 -5.13 13.89 -13.75
N PHE A 38 -3.99 13.66 -13.08
CA PHE A 38 -3.13 14.71 -12.57
C PHE A 38 -2.63 15.64 -13.68
N GLU A 39 -2.04 15.08 -14.73
CA GLU A 39 -1.49 15.84 -15.85
C GLU A 39 -2.57 16.67 -16.55
N HIS A 40 -3.75 16.10 -16.79
CA HIS A 40 -4.88 16.79 -17.41
C HIS A 40 -5.41 17.97 -16.58
N ARG A 41 -5.46 17.83 -15.25
CA ARG A 41 -5.89 18.94 -14.37
C ARG A 41 -4.82 20.03 -14.23
N HIS A 42 -3.54 19.68 -14.27
CA HIS A 42 -2.47 20.66 -14.20
C HIS A 42 -2.48 21.59 -15.42
N VAL A 43 -2.74 21.05 -16.61
CA VAL A 43 -2.83 21.80 -17.88
C VAL A 43 -4.01 22.78 -17.90
N GLN A 44 -5.06 22.55 -17.10
CA GLN A 44 -6.25 23.41 -17.06
C GLN A 44 -6.11 24.66 -16.17
N GLY A 45 -4.95 24.88 -15.54
CA GLY A 45 -4.65 26.12 -14.81
C GLY A 45 -5.52 26.38 -13.56
N THR A 46 -6.28 25.39 -13.10
CA THR A 46 -7.06 25.51 -11.86
C THR A 46 -6.12 25.65 -10.67
N GLU A 47 -6.22 26.77 -9.95
CA GLU A 47 -5.45 27.03 -8.72
C GLU A 47 -5.52 25.83 -7.77
N TYR A 48 -4.37 25.55 -7.15
CA TYR A 48 -4.09 24.37 -6.35
C TYR A 48 -4.88 24.40 -5.03
N ARG A 49 -6.16 24.06 -5.07
CA ARG A 49 -6.94 23.80 -3.87
C ARG A 49 -6.72 22.34 -3.49
N LEU A 50 -5.93 22.12 -2.44
CA LEU A 50 -5.82 20.85 -1.72
C LEU A 50 -7.21 20.49 -1.16
N GLU A 51 -8.11 19.96 -1.99
CA GLU A 51 -9.32 19.32 -1.47
C GLU A 51 -8.89 17.99 -0.84
N PRO A 52 -8.98 17.81 0.49
CA PRO A 52 -8.43 16.64 1.20
C PRO A 52 -9.16 15.33 0.90
N ARG A 53 -10.08 15.33 -0.06
CA ARG A 53 -10.96 14.22 -0.37
C ARG A 53 -10.97 14.05 -1.88
N ALA A 54 -10.10 13.19 -2.42
CA ALA A 54 -10.47 12.46 -3.63
C ALA A 54 -11.78 11.74 -3.31
N GLY A 55 -12.89 12.36 -3.69
CA GLY A 55 -14.20 12.04 -3.16
C GLY A 55 -14.53 10.58 -3.44
N TRP A 56 -15.31 9.96 -2.55
CA TRP A 56 -15.91 8.63 -2.70
C TRP A 56 -16.37 8.30 -4.14
N ARG A 57 -16.75 9.34 -4.90
CA ARG A 57 -17.06 9.32 -6.34
C ARG A 57 -16.01 8.69 -7.25
N GLN A 58 -14.72 8.74 -6.91
CA GLN A 58 -13.64 8.10 -7.70
C GLN A 58 -13.24 6.73 -7.14
N LEU A 59 -13.39 6.54 -5.82
CA LEU A 59 -13.04 5.29 -5.14
C LEU A 59 -13.99 4.14 -5.47
N ILE A 60 -15.30 4.43 -5.46
CA ILE A 60 -16.36 3.46 -5.72
C ILE A 60 -16.29 2.86 -7.13
N PRO A 61 -16.17 3.64 -8.23
CA PRO A 61 -16.07 3.05 -9.56
C PRO A 61 -14.77 2.27 -9.76
N ALA A 62 -13.65 2.74 -9.21
CA ALA A 62 -12.38 2.02 -9.27
C ALA A 62 -12.45 0.64 -8.60
N SER A 63 -13.00 0.58 -7.39
CA SER A 63 -13.13 -0.67 -6.65
C SER A 63 -14.16 -1.62 -7.27
N LEU A 64 -15.25 -1.09 -7.85
CA LEU A 64 -16.21 -1.87 -8.64
C LEU A 64 -15.56 -2.47 -9.90
N ILE A 65 -14.71 -1.73 -10.60
CA ILE A 65 -13.98 -2.25 -11.77
C ILE A 65 -13.04 -3.37 -11.34
N VAL A 66 -12.27 -3.18 -10.26
CA VAL A 66 -11.39 -4.22 -9.73
C VAL A 66 -12.20 -5.46 -9.33
N GLY A 67 -13.30 -5.28 -8.59
CA GLY A 67 -14.16 -6.38 -8.17
C GLY A 67 -14.82 -7.12 -9.33
N THR A 68 -15.29 -6.42 -10.35
CA THR A 68 -15.91 -7.04 -11.53
C THR A 68 -14.90 -7.82 -12.36
N LEU A 69 -13.69 -7.32 -12.56
CA LEU A 69 -12.63 -8.05 -13.27
C LEU A 69 -12.18 -9.29 -12.49
N THR A 70 -12.09 -9.19 -11.17
CA THR A 70 -11.82 -10.34 -10.31
C THR A 70 -12.96 -11.36 -10.31
N ALA A 71 -14.21 -10.91 -10.39
CA ALA A 71 -15.35 -11.82 -10.53
C ALA A 71 -15.35 -12.53 -11.88
N LEU A 72 -15.07 -11.83 -12.99
CA LEU A 72 -15.02 -12.41 -14.33
C LEU A 72 -13.85 -13.36 -14.54
N TYR A 73 -12.80 -13.23 -13.72
CA TYR A 73 -11.64 -14.10 -13.73
C TYR A 73 -11.98 -15.54 -13.30
N TYR A 74 -12.92 -15.70 -12.36
CA TYR A 74 -13.54 -16.99 -12.11
C TYR A 74 -14.72 -17.13 -13.06
N ASP A 75 -14.81 -18.22 -13.83
CA ASP A 75 -15.95 -18.42 -14.74
C ASP A 75 -17.27 -18.32 -13.94
N PRO A 76 -18.07 -17.25 -14.09
CA PRO A 76 -19.24 -17.03 -13.26
C PRO A 76 -20.35 -18.03 -13.56
N LEU A 77 -20.31 -18.67 -14.73
CA LEU A 77 -21.28 -19.67 -15.15
C LEU A 77 -20.96 -21.04 -14.53
N VAL A 78 -19.68 -21.31 -14.26
CA VAL A 78 -19.21 -22.58 -13.70
C VAL A 78 -19.03 -22.50 -12.18
N GLN A 79 -18.57 -21.35 -11.66
CA GLN A 79 -18.27 -21.11 -10.24
C GLN A 79 -18.83 -19.77 -9.74
N PRO A 80 -20.16 -19.54 -9.83
CA PRO A 80 -20.78 -18.24 -9.52
C PRO A 80 -20.46 -17.72 -8.12
N VAL A 81 -20.35 -18.65 -7.16
CA VAL A 81 -20.05 -18.33 -5.75
C VAL A 81 -18.66 -17.77 -5.56
N ILE A 82 -17.68 -18.40 -6.19
CA ILE A 82 -16.27 -18.04 -6.08
C ILE A 82 -16.03 -16.74 -6.85
N ALA A 83 -16.66 -16.60 -8.02
CA ALA A 83 -16.65 -15.38 -8.82
C ALA A 83 -17.22 -14.17 -8.05
N ILE A 84 -18.48 -14.25 -7.61
CA ILE A 84 -19.14 -13.12 -6.94
C ILE A 84 -18.46 -12.83 -5.58
N GLY A 85 -18.14 -13.88 -4.81
CA GLY A 85 -17.50 -13.72 -3.50
C GLY A 85 -16.12 -13.06 -3.57
N SER A 86 -15.27 -13.50 -4.50
CA SER A 86 -13.93 -12.92 -4.68
C SER A 86 -13.99 -11.49 -5.25
N GLY A 87 -14.90 -11.22 -6.19
CA GLY A 87 -15.07 -9.87 -6.75
C GLY A 87 -15.58 -8.86 -5.74
N VAL A 88 -16.58 -9.23 -4.94
CA VAL A 88 -17.10 -8.35 -3.87
C VAL A 88 -16.03 -8.12 -2.79
N MET A 89 -15.31 -9.17 -2.40
CA MET A 89 -14.22 -9.05 -1.44
C MET A 89 -13.12 -8.11 -1.91
N GLU A 90 -12.69 -8.22 -3.17
CA GLU A 90 -11.64 -7.38 -3.73
C GLU A 90 -12.12 -5.92 -3.90
N ALA A 91 -13.37 -5.70 -4.28
CA ALA A 91 -13.97 -4.36 -4.30
C ALA A 91 -13.96 -3.72 -2.90
N ILE A 92 -14.25 -4.48 -1.85
CA ILE A 92 -14.27 -3.96 -0.49
C ILE A 92 -12.86 -3.70 0.03
N LEU A 93 -11.91 -4.61 -0.20
CA LEU A 93 -10.51 -4.43 0.19
C LEU A 93 -9.87 -3.23 -0.52
N SER A 94 -10.13 -3.05 -1.82
CA SER A 94 -9.64 -1.90 -2.57
C SER A 94 -10.32 -0.60 -2.13
N THR A 95 -11.63 -0.59 -1.88
CA THR A 95 -12.33 0.59 -1.33
C THR A 95 -11.80 0.97 0.04
N TYR A 96 -11.60 -0.01 0.93
CA TYR A 96 -11.09 0.19 2.28
C TYR A 96 -9.64 0.70 2.25
N GLY A 97 -8.80 0.04 1.46
CA GLY A 97 -7.41 0.41 1.25
C GLY A 97 -7.23 1.79 0.60
N LEU A 98 -8.21 2.26 -0.18
CA LEU A 98 -8.23 3.62 -0.71
C LEU A 98 -8.84 4.64 0.28
N TYR A 99 -9.86 4.25 1.05
CA TYR A 99 -10.55 5.11 2.01
C TYR A 99 -9.68 5.51 3.21
N PHE A 100 -9.02 4.54 3.86
CA PHE A 100 -8.11 4.83 4.97
C PHE A 100 -6.81 5.51 4.52
N LYS A 101 -6.50 5.41 3.23
CA LYS A 101 -5.29 5.92 2.60
C LYS A 101 -5.46 7.23 1.85
N ASN A 102 -6.68 7.77 1.84
CA ASN A 102 -7.01 9.06 1.24
C ASN A 102 -6.32 10.26 1.94
N SER A 103 -5.32 10.01 2.80
CA SER A 103 -4.37 10.98 3.32
C SER A 103 -3.09 11.12 2.46
N GLN A 104 -2.84 10.27 1.45
CA GLN A 104 -1.61 10.36 0.64
C GLN A 104 -1.81 10.11 -0.87
N SER A 105 -2.39 11.07 -1.58
CA SER A 105 -2.23 11.22 -3.05
C SER A 105 -0.81 11.71 -3.39
N TYR A 106 -0.40 11.64 -4.66
CA TYR A 106 0.89 12.18 -5.17
C TYR A 106 1.08 13.69 -4.89
N HIS A 107 0.01 14.38 -4.53
CA HIS A 107 -0.05 15.79 -4.11
C HIS A 107 0.31 16.06 -2.65
N THR A 108 0.36 15.01 -1.83
CA THR A 108 0.56 15.12 -0.39
C THR A 108 2.02 14.85 -0.08
N GLU A 109 2.59 15.59 0.87
CA GLU A 109 3.94 15.34 1.35
C GLU A 109 4.10 13.86 1.69
N ILE A 110 5.25 13.26 1.30
CA ILE A 110 5.50 11.86 1.61
C ILE A 110 5.68 11.76 3.13
N VAL A 111 4.62 11.37 3.84
CA VAL A 111 4.66 11.19 5.29
C VAL A 111 5.08 9.74 5.57
N PRO A 112 6.32 9.49 6.03
CA PRO A 112 6.76 8.16 6.38
C PRO A 112 6.04 7.61 7.62
N VAL A 113 5.92 6.29 7.70
CA VAL A 113 5.40 5.58 8.88
C VAL A 113 6.53 5.33 9.85
N GLU A 114 6.85 6.34 10.66
CA GLU A 114 8.04 6.28 11.52
C GLU A 114 7.79 5.53 12.83
N ALA A 115 6.56 5.61 13.36
CA ALA A 115 6.09 4.84 14.50
C ALA A 115 4.71 4.22 14.20
N VAL A 116 4.55 2.98 14.66
CA VAL A 116 3.29 2.24 14.65
C VAL A 116 2.74 2.25 16.07
N ASN A 117 1.65 2.97 16.26
CA ASN A 117 0.90 2.97 17.51
C ASN A 117 -0.37 2.15 17.34
N TRP A 118 -0.92 1.67 18.46
CA TRP A 118 -2.18 0.94 18.46
C TRP A 118 -3.28 1.77 19.12
N SER A 119 -4.40 1.92 18.42
CA SER A 119 -5.60 2.60 18.92
C SER A 119 -6.74 1.62 19.06
N TRP A 120 -7.12 1.36 20.30
CA TRP A 120 -8.28 0.52 20.61
C TRP A 120 -9.61 1.08 20.08
N PRO A 121 -9.90 2.40 20.17
CA PRO A 121 -11.11 2.96 19.58
C PRO A 121 -11.17 2.76 18.06
N ASP A 122 -10.04 2.90 17.37
CA ASP A 122 -10.00 2.76 15.91
C ASP A 122 -10.04 1.30 15.48
N ALA A 123 -9.39 0.42 16.25
CA ALA A 123 -9.54 -1.02 16.12
C ALA A 123 -10.98 -1.47 16.34
N ALA A 124 -11.71 -0.88 17.29
CA ALA A 124 -13.12 -1.18 17.53
C ALA A 124 -14.03 -0.69 16.38
N ARG A 125 -13.74 0.48 15.79
CA ARG A 125 -14.40 0.94 14.56
C ARG A 125 -14.11 -0.01 13.39
N GLY A 126 -12.86 -0.43 13.24
CA GLY A 126 -12.45 -1.45 12.28
C GLY A 126 -13.18 -2.78 12.52
N ALA A 127 -13.29 -3.23 13.77
CA ALA A 127 -14.02 -4.43 14.17
C ALA A 127 -15.49 -4.35 13.76
N PHE A 128 -16.15 -3.25 14.07
CA PHE A 128 -17.56 -3.05 13.73
C PHE A 128 -17.82 -3.21 12.22
N TRP A 129 -17.06 -2.48 11.40
CA TRP A 129 -17.20 -2.57 9.94
C TRP A 129 -16.73 -3.92 9.39
N GLY A 130 -15.62 -4.45 9.91
CA GLY A 130 -15.05 -5.72 9.52
C GLY A 130 -15.98 -6.90 9.80
N THR A 131 -16.67 -6.90 10.94
CA THR A 131 -17.66 -7.92 11.28
C THR A 131 -18.91 -7.79 10.42
N ILE A 132 -19.41 -6.59 10.14
CA ILE A 132 -20.57 -6.39 9.24
C ILE A 132 -20.25 -6.92 7.84
N VAL A 133 -19.11 -6.51 7.28
CA VAL A 133 -18.64 -6.94 5.95
C VAL A 133 -18.36 -8.45 5.94
N GLY A 134 -17.66 -8.94 6.96
CA GLY A 134 -17.28 -10.34 7.08
C GLY A 134 -18.47 -11.28 7.24
N LEU A 135 -19.49 -10.88 8.01
CA LEU A 135 -20.75 -11.64 8.13
C LEU A 135 -21.62 -11.53 6.88
N ALA A 136 -21.64 -10.38 6.21
CA ALA A 136 -22.34 -10.25 4.94
C ALA A 136 -21.74 -11.21 3.90
N ILE A 137 -20.43 -11.18 3.69
CA ILE A 137 -19.79 -12.04 2.69
C ILE A 137 -19.77 -13.51 3.15
N GLY A 138 -19.30 -13.76 4.36
CA GLY A 138 -19.13 -15.12 4.88
C GLY A 138 -20.45 -15.81 5.19
N GLY A 139 -21.42 -15.07 5.72
CA GLY A 139 -22.76 -15.57 6.02
C GLY A 139 -23.60 -15.78 4.76
N LEU A 140 -23.58 -14.86 3.79
CA LEU A 140 -24.27 -15.07 2.51
C LEU A 140 -23.62 -16.23 1.73
N GLY A 141 -22.30 -16.29 1.67
CA GLY A 141 -21.61 -17.37 0.95
C GLY A 141 -21.79 -18.75 1.60
N TRP A 142 -21.85 -18.82 2.94
CA TRP A 142 -22.18 -20.07 3.63
C TRP A 142 -23.66 -20.43 3.53
N GLY A 143 -24.57 -19.47 3.74
CA GLY A 143 -26.02 -19.71 3.72
C GLY A 143 -26.57 -20.07 2.33
N LEU A 144 -26.02 -19.49 1.27
CA LEU A 144 -26.47 -19.75 -0.10
C LEU A 144 -25.82 -20.99 -0.73
N PHE A 145 -24.61 -21.35 -0.30
CA PHE A 145 -23.80 -22.35 -1.02
C PHE A 145 -23.10 -23.39 -0.13
N GLY A 146 -23.30 -23.35 1.18
CA GLY A 146 -22.69 -24.28 2.14
C GLY A 146 -21.16 -24.22 2.19
N ASN A 147 -20.55 -23.16 1.65
CA ASN A 147 -19.12 -23.13 1.39
C ASN A 147 -18.32 -22.64 2.60
N THR A 148 -17.47 -23.50 3.15
CA THR A 148 -16.56 -23.18 4.27
C THR A 148 -15.52 -22.12 3.87
N PHE A 149 -15.20 -21.99 2.58
CA PHE A 149 -14.32 -20.94 2.04
C PHE A 149 -14.85 -19.53 2.29
N ALA A 150 -16.14 -19.32 2.06
CA ALA A 150 -16.76 -18.01 2.25
C ALA A 150 -16.70 -17.58 3.73
N PHE A 151 -17.02 -18.50 4.64
CA PHE A 151 -17.01 -18.22 6.08
C PHE A 151 -15.64 -17.79 6.58
N VAL A 152 -14.59 -18.55 6.23
CA VAL A 152 -13.21 -18.24 6.64
C VAL A 152 -12.72 -16.96 5.98
N SER A 153 -13.10 -16.68 4.73
CA SER A 153 -12.77 -15.42 4.09
C SER A 153 -13.37 -14.20 4.80
N GLY A 154 -14.60 -14.34 5.32
CA GLY A 154 -15.24 -13.32 6.16
C GLY A 154 -14.49 -13.08 7.47
N ILE A 155 -13.97 -14.13 8.11
CA ILE A 155 -13.13 -14.01 9.32
C ILE A 155 -11.82 -13.30 8.99
N CYS A 156 -11.14 -13.69 7.90
CA CYS A 156 -9.91 -13.03 7.46
C CYS A 156 -10.13 -11.53 7.21
N LEU A 157 -11.23 -11.17 6.54
CA LEU A 157 -11.61 -9.77 6.33
C LEU A 157 -11.82 -9.03 7.65
N ALA A 158 -12.57 -9.62 8.59
CA ALA A 158 -12.78 -9.00 9.89
C ALA A 158 -11.43 -8.75 10.61
N CYS A 159 -10.52 -9.73 10.60
CA CYS A 159 -9.18 -9.58 11.17
C CYS A 159 -8.37 -8.47 10.50
N ILE A 160 -8.42 -8.37 9.16
CA ILE A 160 -7.73 -7.32 8.41
C ILE A 160 -8.27 -5.94 8.78
N PHE A 161 -9.59 -5.79 8.89
CA PHE A 161 -10.24 -4.52 9.24
C PHE A 161 -9.94 -4.09 10.68
N ILE A 162 -9.98 -5.01 11.65
CA ILE A 162 -9.59 -4.74 13.03
C ILE A 162 -8.15 -4.24 13.07
N PHE A 163 -7.27 -4.96 12.39
CA PHE A 163 -5.84 -4.68 12.43
C PHE A 163 -5.50 -3.35 11.76
N GLN A 164 -5.99 -3.13 10.54
CA GLN A 164 -5.74 -1.87 9.83
C GLN A 164 -6.45 -0.67 10.49
N GLY A 165 -7.61 -0.87 11.12
CA GLY A 165 -8.26 0.18 11.90
C GLY A 165 -7.45 0.56 13.14
N GLY A 166 -6.83 -0.42 13.82
CA GLY A 166 -6.06 -0.18 15.03
C GLY A 166 -4.68 0.42 14.82
N VAL A 167 -4.05 0.18 13.66
CA VAL A 167 -2.72 0.71 13.34
C VAL A 167 -2.79 2.21 13.07
N GLN A 168 -2.19 3.00 13.96
CA GLN A 168 -1.98 4.43 13.78
C GLN A 168 -0.55 4.71 13.33
N HIS A 169 -0.41 5.52 12.28
CA HIS A 169 0.87 5.98 11.78
C HIS A 169 1.22 7.32 12.42
N THR A 170 2.38 7.39 13.07
CA THR A 170 2.86 8.63 13.70
C THR A 170 4.23 9.00 13.13
N THR A 171 4.45 10.29 12.90
CA THR A 171 5.76 10.84 12.51
C THR A 171 6.56 11.22 13.74
N ILE A 172 7.87 10.93 13.73
CA ILE A 172 8.79 11.36 14.78
C ILE A 172 9.35 12.74 14.37
N GLU A 173 9.08 13.75 15.19
CA GLU A 173 9.48 15.14 14.89
C GLU A 173 11.01 15.32 14.83
N LYS A 174 11.76 14.56 15.63
CA LYS A 174 13.23 14.65 15.69
C LYS A 174 13.89 13.47 14.99
N ARG A 175 14.41 13.72 13.79
CA ARG A 175 15.22 12.76 13.03
C ARG A 175 16.70 12.97 13.35
N SER A 176 17.41 11.91 13.72
CA SER A 176 18.85 11.94 14.02
C SER A 176 19.74 11.61 12.81
N LEU A 177 19.17 11.00 11.77
CA LEU A 177 19.88 10.56 10.57
C LEU A 177 19.10 10.93 9.30
N PRO A 178 19.79 11.23 8.18
CA PRO A 178 19.13 11.40 6.89
C PRO A 178 18.44 10.10 6.48
N ASN A 179 17.26 10.22 5.87
CA ASN A 179 16.38 9.12 5.44
C ASN A 179 15.89 8.18 6.57
N LEU A 180 16.01 8.57 7.84
CA LEU A 180 15.58 7.74 8.96
C LEU A 180 14.09 7.37 8.88
N GLY A 181 13.24 8.33 8.50
CA GLY A 181 11.81 8.10 8.39
C GLY A 181 11.44 6.95 7.46
N ILE A 182 12.07 6.88 6.28
CA ILE A 182 11.79 5.82 5.30
C ILE A 182 12.34 4.47 5.75
N ARG A 183 13.51 4.45 6.39
CA ARG A 183 14.07 3.22 6.95
C ARG A 183 13.16 2.66 8.04
N LEU A 184 12.62 3.52 8.90
CA LEU A 184 11.64 3.14 9.91
C LEU A 184 10.33 2.68 9.26
N SER A 185 9.85 3.37 8.22
CA SER A 185 8.69 2.98 7.41
C SER A 185 8.81 1.56 6.87
N ILE A 186 9.94 1.24 6.25
CA ILE A 186 10.20 -0.10 5.71
C ILE A 186 10.25 -1.13 6.85
N ARG A 187 11.00 -0.85 7.92
CA ARG A 187 11.15 -1.78 9.04
C ARG A 187 9.81 -2.06 9.72
N ASN A 188 9.05 -1.03 10.04
CA ASN A 188 7.77 -1.15 10.72
C ASN A 188 6.73 -1.83 9.81
N GLY A 189 6.70 -1.46 8.53
CA GLY A 189 5.85 -2.11 7.53
C GLY A 189 6.14 -3.60 7.39
N LEU A 190 7.43 -3.99 7.39
CA LEU A 190 7.84 -5.39 7.37
C LEU A 190 7.45 -6.15 8.64
N LEU A 191 7.63 -5.56 9.83
CA LEU A 191 7.24 -6.20 11.10
C LEU A 191 5.73 -6.45 11.15
N VAL A 192 4.93 -5.47 10.75
CA VAL A 192 3.48 -5.59 10.64
C VAL A 192 3.09 -6.67 9.62
N ALA A 193 3.75 -6.68 8.47
CA ALA A 193 3.51 -7.66 7.42
C ALA A 193 3.81 -9.09 7.85
N ILE A 194 4.92 -9.31 8.57
CA ILE A 194 5.29 -10.65 9.08
C ILE A 194 4.21 -11.13 10.05
N PHE A 195 3.77 -10.27 10.96
CA PHE A 195 2.74 -10.63 11.93
C PHE A 195 1.41 -10.99 11.25
N LEU A 196 0.92 -10.14 10.34
CA LEU A 196 -0.31 -10.39 9.58
C LEU A 196 -0.21 -11.64 8.70
N GLY A 197 0.90 -11.79 7.97
CA GLY A 197 1.14 -12.93 7.09
C GLY A 197 1.18 -14.24 7.87
N PHE A 198 1.86 -14.27 9.02
CA PHE A 198 1.90 -15.45 9.87
C PHE A 198 0.52 -15.78 10.46
N LEU A 199 -0.19 -14.78 11.00
CA LEU A 199 -1.50 -14.98 11.63
C LEU A 199 -2.54 -15.52 10.63
N LEU A 200 -2.70 -14.83 9.50
CA LEU A 200 -3.69 -15.18 8.49
C LEU A 200 -3.29 -16.42 7.70
N GLY A 201 -1.99 -16.60 7.41
CA GLY A 201 -1.48 -17.82 6.77
C GLY A 201 -1.64 -19.06 7.64
N SER A 202 -1.46 -18.94 8.96
CA SER A 202 -1.71 -20.06 9.88
C SER A 202 -3.20 -20.40 9.95
N LEU A 203 -4.08 -19.39 9.99
CA LEU A 203 -5.53 -19.59 10.03
C LEU A 203 -6.06 -20.31 8.78
N THR A 204 -5.57 -19.94 7.59
CA THR A 204 -5.96 -20.63 6.35
C THR A 204 -5.26 -21.99 6.22
N GLY A 205 -4.05 -22.13 6.75
CA GLY A 205 -3.28 -23.37 6.73
C GLY A 205 -3.85 -24.50 7.59
N THR A 206 -4.50 -24.18 8.71
CA THR A 206 -5.17 -25.19 9.55
C THR A 206 -6.42 -25.76 8.89
N ILE A 207 -7.05 -25.02 7.99
CA ILE A 207 -8.33 -25.39 7.37
C ILE A 207 -8.12 -26.12 6.03
N TRP A 208 -7.19 -25.63 5.20
CA TRP A 208 -6.95 -26.18 3.85
C TRP A 208 -5.56 -26.77 3.65
N GLY A 209 -4.80 -26.88 4.73
CA GLY A 209 -3.50 -27.53 4.76
C GLY A 209 -2.31 -26.57 4.65
N PRO A 210 -1.13 -27.00 5.13
CA PRO A 210 0.06 -26.15 5.22
C PRO A 210 0.50 -25.48 3.90
N PRO A 211 0.45 -26.12 2.72
CA PRO A 211 0.85 -25.47 1.47
C PRO A 211 -0.01 -24.25 1.12
N PHE A 212 -1.33 -24.34 1.38
CA PHE A 212 -2.26 -23.24 1.14
C PHE A 212 -2.06 -22.11 2.15
N GLY A 213 -1.82 -22.46 3.42
CA GLY A 213 -1.51 -21.50 4.47
C GLY A 213 -0.24 -20.70 4.20
N LEU A 214 0.83 -21.36 3.76
CA LEU A 214 2.08 -20.70 3.37
C LEU A 214 1.86 -19.72 2.21
N LEU A 215 1.10 -20.14 1.20
CA LEU A 215 0.77 -19.29 0.06
C LEU A 215 0.02 -18.03 0.50
N MET A 216 -1.04 -18.20 1.29
CA MET A 216 -1.83 -17.08 1.79
C MET A 216 -1.03 -16.20 2.74
N GLY A 217 -0.15 -16.77 3.56
CA GLY A 217 0.75 -16.01 4.41
C GLY A 217 1.69 -15.10 3.62
N ILE A 218 2.23 -15.59 2.49
CA ILE A 218 3.05 -14.76 1.57
C ILE A 218 2.20 -13.65 0.96
N VAL A 219 0.98 -13.93 0.52
CA VAL A 219 0.07 -12.92 -0.06
C VAL A 219 -0.23 -11.82 0.96
N PHE A 220 -0.62 -12.18 2.18
CA PHE A 220 -0.91 -11.21 3.24
C PHE A 220 0.35 -10.46 3.71
N PHE A 221 1.52 -11.12 3.71
CA PHE A 221 2.80 -10.45 3.96
C PHE A 221 3.09 -9.39 2.89
N LEU A 222 3.02 -9.72 1.61
CA LEU A 222 3.31 -8.77 0.53
C LEU A 222 2.32 -7.60 0.53
N GLY A 223 1.02 -7.89 0.72
CA GLY A 223 -0.02 -6.87 0.83
C GLY A 223 0.21 -5.97 2.05
N GLY A 224 0.43 -6.56 3.23
CA GLY A 224 0.70 -5.83 4.47
C GLY A 224 1.96 -4.96 4.38
N ALA A 225 3.03 -5.46 3.75
CA ALA A 225 4.28 -4.72 3.59
C ALA A 225 4.11 -3.51 2.68
N MET A 226 3.34 -3.64 1.60
CA MET A 226 3.05 -2.53 0.69
C MET A 226 2.17 -1.46 1.33
N VAL A 227 1.16 -1.88 2.10
CA VAL A 227 0.22 -0.97 2.77
C VAL A 227 0.89 -0.19 3.90
N ASN A 228 1.72 -0.84 4.72
CA ASN A 228 2.23 -0.25 5.97
C ASN A 228 3.64 0.37 5.89
N GLY A 229 4.20 0.56 4.68
CA GLY A 229 5.54 1.14 4.56
C GLY A 229 6.15 1.10 3.16
N GLY A 230 5.86 0.04 2.40
CA GLY A 230 6.47 -0.21 1.09
C GLY A 230 6.16 0.87 0.07
N GLN A 231 4.93 1.37 0.03
CA GLN A 231 4.57 2.41 -0.93
C GLN A 231 5.29 3.74 -0.69
N GLN A 232 5.49 4.17 0.56
CA GLN A 232 6.24 5.40 0.83
C GLN A 232 7.71 5.26 0.40
N ALA A 233 8.30 4.08 0.60
CA ALA A 233 9.65 3.80 0.13
C ALA A 233 9.75 3.85 -1.41
N ILE A 234 8.79 3.25 -2.12
CA ILE A 234 8.73 3.29 -3.59
C ILE A 234 8.57 4.73 -4.08
N ARG A 235 7.60 5.48 -3.54
CA ARG A 235 7.36 6.89 -3.92
C ARG A 235 8.59 7.76 -3.68
N HIS A 236 9.25 7.60 -2.52
CA HIS A 236 10.48 8.33 -2.24
C HIS A 236 11.60 7.98 -3.23
N GLY A 237 11.77 6.70 -3.55
CA GLY A 237 12.74 6.25 -4.56
C GLY A 237 12.44 6.81 -5.95
N LEU A 238 11.17 6.81 -6.37
CA LEU A 238 10.73 7.35 -7.66
C LEU A 238 10.96 8.85 -7.77
N VAL A 239 10.59 9.63 -6.76
CA VAL A 239 10.86 11.07 -6.73
C VAL A 239 12.36 11.33 -6.85
N ARG A 240 13.18 10.56 -6.13
CA ARG A 240 14.64 10.70 -6.20
C ARG A 240 15.20 10.36 -7.58
N LEU A 241 14.65 9.34 -8.24
CA LEU A 241 15.03 8.95 -9.59
C LEU A 241 14.64 10.02 -10.62
N LEU A 242 13.43 10.56 -10.53
CA LEU A 242 12.94 11.61 -11.43
C LEU A 242 13.73 12.92 -11.27
N LEU A 243 14.06 13.30 -10.03
CA LEU A 243 14.90 14.48 -9.78
C LEU A 243 16.33 14.28 -10.28
N TRP A 244 16.86 13.06 -10.20
CA TRP A 244 18.16 12.74 -10.79
C TRP A 244 18.13 12.80 -12.31
N GLN A 245 17.09 12.26 -12.96
CA GLN A 245 16.93 12.33 -14.42
C GLN A 245 16.81 13.77 -14.94
N LYS A 246 16.35 14.71 -14.10
CA LYS A 246 16.28 16.14 -14.40
C LYS A 246 17.54 16.92 -13.98
N ASP A 247 18.63 16.22 -13.63
CA ASP A 247 19.88 16.79 -13.13
C ASP A 247 19.71 17.73 -11.91
N ALA A 248 18.61 17.61 -11.17
CA ALA A 248 18.29 18.46 -10.04
C ALA A 248 18.98 17.99 -8.75
N ILE A 249 19.19 16.68 -8.59
CA ILE A 249 19.90 16.11 -7.43
C ILE A 249 20.85 14.96 -7.84
N PRO A 250 21.96 14.77 -7.13
CA PRO A 250 22.82 13.61 -7.33
C PRO A 250 22.21 12.32 -6.76
N LEU A 251 22.39 11.18 -7.45
CA LEU A 251 21.98 9.84 -6.98
C LEU A 251 22.50 9.52 -5.58
N ARG A 252 23.75 9.90 -5.28
CA ARG A 252 24.36 9.72 -3.95
C ARG A 252 24.25 10.99 -3.10
N LEU A 253 23.04 11.55 -3.02
CA LEU A 253 22.75 12.77 -2.25
C LEU A 253 23.41 12.83 -0.85
N ILE A 254 23.29 11.79 -0.03
CA ILE A 254 23.90 11.78 1.32
C ILE A 254 25.42 11.94 1.23
N LEU A 255 26.09 11.20 0.34
CA LEU A 255 27.54 11.30 0.17
C LEU A 255 27.96 12.68 -0.33
N PHE A 256 27.19 13.26 -1.26
CA PHE A 256 27.43 14.62 -1.75
C PHE A 256 27.30 15.64 -0.61
N LEU A 257 26.23 15.55 0.19
CA LEU A 257 25.99 16.45 1.32
C LEU A 257 27.02 16.29 2.43
N ASP A 258 27.44 15.07 2.74
CA ASP A 258 28.53 14.80 3.69
C ASP A 258 29.85 15.38 3.18
N THR A 259 30.21 15.16 1.91
CA THR A 259 31.43 15.74 1.31
C THR A 259 31.39 17.29 1.31
N THR A 260 30.21 17.87 1.13
CA THR A 260 30.02 19.33 1.18
C THR A 260 30.13 19.85 2.62
N ALA A 261 29.69 19.06 3.60
CA ALA A 261 29.88 19.36 5.01
C ALA A 261 31.35 19.24 5.44
N ASP A 262 32.08 18.23 4.96
CA ASP A 262 33.52 18.07 5.19
C ASP A 262 34.33 19.24 4.61
N ARG A 263 33.80 19.89 3.56
CA ARG A 263 34.35 21.10 2.95
C ARG A 263 33.85 22.41 3.57
N ILE A 264 33.18 22.36 4.73
CA ILE A 264 32.77 23.54 5.52
C ILE A 264 31.66 24.39 4.85
N LEU A 265 31.12 23.94 3.71
CA LEU A 265 30.02 24.64 3.02
C LEU A 265 28.66 24.38 3.71
N LEU A 266 28.49 23.18 4.24
CA LEU A 266 27.32 22.77 5.02
C LEU A 266 27.74 22.30 6.42
N TYR A 267 26.79 22.22 7.33
CA TYR A 267 26.96 21.51 8.59
C TYR A 267 25.68 20.71 8.89
N LYS A 268 25.85 19.59 9.61
CA LYS A 268 24.77 18.65 9.89
C LYS A 268 24.02 19.04 11.16
N VAL A 269 22.69 19.11 11.08
CA VAL A 269 21.81 19.37 12.24
C VAL A 269 20.73 18.31 12.29
N GLY A 270 20.86 17.40 13.25
CA GLY A 270 20.04 16.19 13.32
C GLY A 270 20.14 15.37 12.03
N GLY A 271 18.99 15.12 11.40
CA GLY A 271 18.88 14.40 10.12
C GLY A 271 18.99 15.28 8.87
N GLY A 272 19.18 16.60 9.02
CA GLY A 272 19.26 17.57 7.92
C GLY A 272 20.64 18.23 7.79
N TYR A 273 20.78 19.04 6.75
CA TYR A 273 21.98 19.83 6.46
C TYR A 273 21.59 21.30 6.36
N MET A 274 22.42 22.18 6.91
CA MET A 274 22.24 23.63 6.80
C MET A 274 23.51 24.29 6.27
N PHE A 275 23.36 25.41 5.57
CA PHE A 275 24.49 26.21 5.15
C PHE A 275 25.19 26.81 6.36
N MET A 276 26.52 26.71 6.40
CA MET A 276 27.29 27.26 7.51
C MET A 276 27.16 28.79 7.61
N HIS A 277 27.05 29.47 6.46
CA HIS A 277 26.90 30.91 6.39
C HIS A 277 25.55 31.32 5.80
N PRO A 278 24.73 32.11 6.51
CA PRO A 278 23.44 32.60 6.00
C PRO A 278 23.57 33.41 4.71
N LEU A 279 24.68 34.14 4.53
CA LEU A 279 24.95 34.90 3.29
C LEU A 279 25.12 33.99 2.07
N LEU A 280 25.76 32.82 2.24
CA LEU A 280 25.92 31.84 1.17
C LEU A 280 24.57 31.25 0.77
N GLN A 281 23.73 30.92 1.76
CA GLN A 281 22.35 30.48 1.51
C GLN A 281 21.56 31.54 0.75
N LYS A 282 21.64 32.80 1.18
CA LYS A 282 20.94 33.92 0.53
C LYS A 282 21.41 34.14 -0.90
N HIS A 283 22.72 34.08 -1.14
CA HIS A 283 23.30 34.19 -2.48
C HIS A 283 22.77 33.12 -3.43
N PHE A 284 22.75 31.85 -3.01
CA PHE A 284 22.16 30.79 -3.82
C PHE A 284 20.64 30.96 -3.99
N ALA A 285 19.92 31.37 -2.95
CA ALA A 285 18.49 31.63 -3.06
C ALA A 285 18.19 32.72 -4.12
N GLU A 286 18.95 33.81 -4.14
CA GLU A 286 18.82 34.88 -5.14
C GLU A 286 19.19 34.41 -6.56
N LEU A 287 20.25 33.60 -6.70
CA LEU A 287 20.68 33.05 -7.99
C LEU A 287 19.59 32.17 -8.64
N TYR A 288 18.81 31.45 -7.83
CA TYR A 288 17.79 30.51 -8.29
C TYR A 288 16.34 31.03 -8.19
N HIS A 289 16.08 32.15 -7.51
CA HIS A 289 14.76 32.81 -7.51
C HIS A 289 14.47 33.62 -8.79
N ILE A 290 15.46 33.81 -9.68
CA ILE A 290 15.35 34.62 -10.90
C ILE A 290 15.19 33.73 -12.17
N ARG A 291 14.64 32.52 -12.06
CA ARG A 291 14.34 31.67 -13.22
C ARG A 291 12.92 31.13 -13.21
#